data_AF-A0A9W6FYL0-F1
#
_entry.id   AF-A0A9W6FYL0-F1
#
_cell.length_a   1.000
_cell.length_b   1.000
_cell.length_c   1.000
_cell.angle_alpha   90.00
_cell.angle_beta   90.00
_cell.angle_gamma   90.00
#
_symmetry.space_group_name_H-M   'P 1'
#
loop_
_entity.id
_entity.type
_entity.pdbx_description
1 polymer ?
#
loop_
_entity_poly.entity_id
_entity_poly.type
_entity_poly.pdbx_seq_one_letter_code
_entity_poly.pdbx_strand_id
1 'polypeptide(L)'
;MRMRIQLCIFLILLAANTVAASDVHVPKGWRLPTEKDMSGDWAEFRKDNPHPYLAQADFNGDGIPDDAYIALAVNGKSWALFVNLNKKKSPPKVLKLDEDNGETPPQRMGLDIAEPGTYKTACGKGYWECDKDETETLKLRVPAIDFYLFESANSFFWWDKKLGHFRRTWMSD
;
A
#
# COMPACT_ATOMS: atom_id res chain seq x y z
N MET A 1 16.55 68.52 -8.41
CA MET A 1 16.65 67.10 -8.80
C MET A 1 16.00 66.27 -7.70
N ARG A 2 14.76 65.81 -7.88
CA ARG A 2 13.98 65.06 -6.87
C ARG A 2 13.97 63.57 -7.23
N MET A 3 14.63 62.76 -6.42
CA MET A 3 14.76 61.31 -6.58
C MET A 3 13.51 60.63 -5.99
N ARG A 4 12.73 59.94 -6.83
CA ARG A 4 11.57 59.14 -6.40
C ARG A 4 12.06 57.75 -6.04
N ILE A 5 11.99 57.39 -4.76
CA ILE A 5 12.28 56.04 -4.26
C ILE A 5 11.04 55.20 -4.53
N GLN A 6 11.17 54.25 -5.46
CA GLN A 6 10.11 53.33 -5.86
C GLN A 6 10.16 52.11 -4.94
N LEU A 7 9.19 52.02 -4.04
CA LEU A 7 9.04 50.93 -3.07
C LEU A 7 8.49 49.69 -3.79
N CYS A 8 9.35 48.74 -4.14
CA CYS A 8 8.94 47.43 -4.66
C CYS A 8 8.45 46.55 -3.49
N ILE A 9 7.13 46.47 -3.31
CA ILE A 9 6.49 45.53 -2.39
C ILE A 9 6.52 44.14 -3.05
N PHE A 10 7.39 43.25 -2.56
CA PHE A 10 7.40 41.84 -2.92
C PHE A 10 6.29 41.13 -2.12
N LEU A 11 5.17 40.82 -2.78
CA LEU A 11 4.08 40.03 -2.22
C LEU A 11 4.45 38.54 -2.34
N ILE A 12 4.92 37.92 -1.25
CA ILE A 12 5.19 36.49 -1.18
C ILE A 12 3.83 35.77 -1.07
N LEU A 13 3.34 35.20 -2.17
CA LEU A 13 2.21 34.29 -2.19
C LEU A 13 2.63 32.97 -1.50
N LEU A 14 2.22 32.79 -0.25
CA LEU A 14 2.19 31.47 0.39
C LEU A 14 1.14 30.63 -0.36
N ALA A 15 1.59 29.74 -1.25
CA ALA A 15 0.76 28.68 -1.76
C ALA A 15 0.45 27.72 -0.59
N ALA A 16 -0.76 27.81 -0.04
CA ALA A 16 -1.27 26.80 0.86
C ALA A 16 -1.44 25.50 0.05
N ASN A 17 -0.49 24.58 0.18
CA ASN A 17 -0.66 23.22 -0.31
C ASN A 17 -1.73 22.57 0.56
N THR A 18 -2.99 22.62 0.11
CA THR A 18 -4.04 21.78 0.68
C THR A 18 -3.71 20.35 0.29
N VAL A 19 -3.10 19.61 1.22
CA VAL A 19 -3.04 18.15 1.14
C VAL A 19 -4.49 17.68 1.19
N ALA A 20 -5.02 17.32 0.02
CA ALA A 20 -6.30 16.63 -0.04
C ALA A 20 -6.12 15.29 0.68
N ALA A 21 -6.87 15.07 1.75
CA ALA A 21 -6.97 13.75 2.35
C ALA A 21 -7.43 12.78 1.26
N SER A 22 -6.67 11.70 1.01
CA SER A 22 -7.13 10.68 0.07
C SER A 22 -8.34 9.99 0.69
N ASP A 23 -9.47 10.08 0.00
CA ASP A 23 -10.71 9.45 0.42
C ASP A 23 -10.64 7.97 0.00
N VAL A 24 -9.91 7.17 0.79
CA VAL A 24 -9.82 5.72 0.57
C VAL A 24 -11.23 5.15 0.62
N HIS A 25 -11.72 4.65 -0.51
CA HIS A 25 -13.03 4.00 -0.57
C HIS A 25 -13.00 2.65 0.14
N VAL A 26 -13.64 2.56 1.31
CA VAL A 26 -13.72 1.32 2.10
C VAL A 26 -15.06 0.62 1.85
N PRO A 27 -15.10 -0.67 1.50
CA PRO A 27 -16.35 -1.40 1.29
C PRO A 27 -17.23 -1.46 2.55
N LYS A 28 -18.55 -1.50 2.34
CA LYS A 28 -19.52 -1.64 3.44
C LYS A 28 -19.20 -2.86 4.31
N GLY A 29 -19.20 -2.69 5.63
CA GLY A 29 -18.88 -3.74 6.59
C GLY A 29 -17.41 -3.73 7.05
N TRP A 30 -16.59 -2.88 6.43
CA TRP A 30 -15.18 -2.68 6.76
C TRP A 30 -14.92 -1.24 7.20
N ARG A 31 -13.83 -1.03 7.92
CA ARG A 31 -13.32 0.29 8.32
C ARG A 31 -11.81 0.32 8.25
N LEU A 32 -11.22 1.49 8.05
CA LEU A 32 -9.79 1.66 8.28
C LEU A 32 -9.48 1.55 9.79
N PRO A 33 -8.24 1.15 10.13
CA PRO A 33 -7.70 1.34 11.45
C PRO A 33 -7.77 2.79 11.92
N THR A 34 -7.92 2.95 13.23
CA THR A 34 -7.89 4.21 13.95
C THR A 34 -6.75 4.18 14.97
N GLU A 35 -6.47 5.29 15.64
CA GLU A 35 -5.49 5.34 16.73
C GLU A 35 -5.73 4.29 17.83
N LYS A 36 -6.99 3.87 18.04
CA LYS A 36 -7.30 2.82 19.02
C LYS A 36 -6.86 1.43 18.59
N ASP A 37 -6.66 1.22 17.29
CA ASP A 37 -6.24 -0.06 16.72
C ASP A 37 -4.70 -0.17 16.67
N MET A 38 -3.99 0.95 16.81
CA MET A 38 -2.52 1.05 16.84
C MET A 38 -1.96 0.43 18.13
N SER A 39 -1.80 -0.89 18.12
CA SER A 39 -1.32 -1.72 19.23
C SER A 39 -0.40 -2.82 18.71
N GLY A 40 0.24 -3.60 19.59
CA GLY A 40 1.18 -4.66 19.16
C GLY A 40 2.28 -4.13 18.23
N ASP A 41 2.61 -4.90 17.20
CA ASP A 41 3.68 -4.57 16.25
C ASP A 41 3.40 -3.23 15.54
N TRP A 42 2.14 -2.88 15.25
CA TRP A 42 1.80 -1.54 14.73
C TRP A 42 2.20 -0.40 15.64
N ALA A 43 2.11 -0.58 16.97
CA ALA A 43 2.55 0.44 17.92
C ALA A 43 4.08 0.44 18.09
N GLU A 44 4.69 -0.74 18.07
CA GLU A 44 6.13 -0.92 18.21
C GLU A 44 6.92 -0.29 17.05
N PHE A 45 6.52 -0.61 15.81
CA PHE A 45 7.19 -0.14 14.59
C PHE A 45 6.65 1.19 14.05
N ARG A 46 5.76 1.87 14.81
CA ARG A 46 5.09 3.12 14.39
C ARG A 46 6.07 4.24 14.00
N LYS A 47 7.27 4.26 14.58
CA LYS A 47 8.28 5.27 14.29
C LYS A 47 8.83 5.13 12.87
N ASP A 48 8.97 3.91 12.40
CA ASP A 48 9.52 3.57 11.09
C ASP A 48 8.42 3.55 10.04
N ASN A 49 7.25 3.01 10.39
CA ASN A 49 6.06 2.99 9.57
C ASN A 49 4.85 3.52 10.36
N PRO A 50 4.52 4.82 10.26
CA PRO A 50 3.40 5.42 10.99
C PRO A 50 2.02 4.88 10.60
N HIS A 51 1.89 4.31 9.40
CA HIS A 51 0.66 3.80 8.83
C HIS A 51 0.89 2.40 8.24
N PRO A 52 1.19 1.39 9.09
CA PRO A 52 1.56 0.04 8.62
C PRO A 52 0.41 -0.68 7.91
N TYR A 53 -0.79 -0.11 7.93
CA TYR A 53 -1.98 -0.62 7.28
C TYR A 53 -2.30 0.07 5.95
N LEU A 54 -1.44 0.97 5.44
CA LEU A 54 -1.68 1.73 4.21
C LEU A 54 -0.40 1.88 3.37
N ALA A 55 -0.50 1.55 2.08
CA ALA A 55 0.54 1.82 1.08
C ALA A 55 -0.09 2.47 -0.17
N GLN A 56 0.57 3.47 -0.74
CA GLN A 56 0.06 4.23 -1.89
C GLN A 56 1.09 4.29 -3.02
N ALA A 57 0.77 3.69 -4.16
CA ALA A 57 1.61 3.71 -5.36
C ALA A 57 0.77 3.41 -6.62
N ASP A 58 1.33 3.61 -7.81
CA ASP A 58 0.70 3.19 -9.07
C ASP A 58 0.88 1.67 -9.29
N PHE A 59 0.13 0.86 -8.55
CA PHE A 59 0.28 -0.60 -8.55
C PHE A 59 -0.13 -1.23 -9.87
N ASN A 60 -1.01 -0.57 -10.65
CA ASN A 60 -1.51 -1.09 -11.91
C ASN A 60 -0.80 -0.51 -13.17
N GLY A 61 -0.04 0.57 -13.01
CA GLY A 61 0.75 1.21 -14.07
C GLY A 61 -0.04 2.14 -14.99
N ASP A 62 -1.13 2.75 -14.53
CA ASP A 62 -1.95 3.69 -15.31
C ASP A 62 -1.61 5.17 -15.06
N GLY A 63 -0.61 5.43 -14.21
CA GLY A 63 -0.16 6.77 -13.83
C GLY A 63 -1.04 7.44 -12.77
N ILE A 64 -1.94 6.70 -12.12
CA ILE A 64 -2.78 7.18 -11.02
C ILE A 64 -2.40 6.39 -9.76
N PRO A 65 -2.05 7.05 -8.65
CA PRO A 65 -1.79 6.34 -7.40
C PRO A 65 -3.02 5.57 -6.92
N ASP A 66 -2.81 4.29 -6.63
CA ASP A 66 -3.76 3.36 -6.03
C ASP A 66 -3.57 3.30 -4.51
N ASP A 67 -4.58 2.87 -3.76
CA ASP A 67 -4.49 2.69 -2.30
C ASP A 67 -4.57 1.20 -1.94
N ALA A 68 -3.52 0.63 -1.36
CA ALA A 68 -3.55 -0.69 -0.73
C ALA A 68 -3.68 -0.53 0.78
N TYR A 69 -4.62 -1.23 1.40
CA TYR A 69 -4.89 -1.07 2.83
C TYR A 69 -5.39 -2.33 3.52
N ILE A 70 -5.02 -2.48 4.79
CA ILE A 70 -5.60 -3.46 5.70
C ILE A 70 -6.84 -2.82 6.32
N ALA A 71 -8.01 -3.41 6.10
CA ALA A 71 -9.26 -2.98 6.70
C ALA A 71 -9.73 -3.97 7.77
N LEU A 72 -10.36 -3.44 8.79
CA LEU A 72 -10.93 -4.21 9.90
C LEU A 72 -12.42 -4.37 9.68
N ALA A 73 -12.94 -5.57 9.89
CA ALA A 73 -14.39 -5.78 9.87
C ALA A 73 -15.03 -4.96 11.01
N VAL A 74 -16.15 -4.31 10.73
CA VAL A 74 -16.87 -3.49 11.73
C VAL A 74 -17.35 -4.33 12.92
N ASN A 75 -17.55 -5.63 12.72
CA ASN A 75 -17.90 -6.58 13.78
C ASN A 75 -16.68 -7.00 14.67
N GLY A 76 -15.47 -6.56 14.32
CA GLY A 76 -14.23 -6.84 15.06
C GLY A 76 -13.69 -8.26 14.94
N LYS A 77 -14.19 -9.09 14.03
CA LYS A 77 -13.84 -10.53 13.95
C LYS A 77 -12.85 -10.91 12.86
N SER A 78 -12.63 -10.05 11.87
CA SER A 78 -11.76 -10.33 10.73
C SER A 78 -11.06 -9.07 10.24
N TRP A 79 -10.03 -9.27 9.45
CA TRP A 79 -9.37 -8.21 8.68
C TRP A 79 -9.10 -8.69 7.26
N ALA A 80 -8.96 -7.75 6.34
CA ALA A 80 -8.70 -8.07 4.93
C ALA A 80 -7.78 -7.04 4.29
N LEU A 81 -6.97 -7.49 3.35
CA LEU A 81 -6.18 -6.65 2.47
C LEU A 81 -7.03 -6.26 1.26
N PHE A 82 -7.18 -4.95 1.05
CA PHE A 82 -7.86 -4.38 -0.10
C PHE A 82 -6.92 -3.54 -0.95
N VAL A 83 -7.29 -3.34 -2.21
CA VAL A 83 -6.71 -2.32 -3.07
C VAL A 83 -7.81 -1.56 -3.80
N ASN A 84 -7.72 -0.23 -3.77
CA ASN A 84 -8.52 0.67 -4.58
C ASN A 84 -7.73 1.02 -5.84
N LEU A 85 -8.15 0.49 -6.98
CA LEU A 85 -7.62 0.90 -8.27
C LEU A 85 -8.27 2.23 -8.68
N ASN A 86 -7.56 3.32 -8.48
CA ASN A 86 -8.06 4.69 -8.59
C ASN A 86 -8.15 5.15 -10.04
N LYS A 87 -9.08 6.08 -10.32
CA LYS A 87 -9.31 6.61 -11.67
C LYS A 87 -9.66 8.09 -11.62
N LYS A 88 -9.17 8.87 -12.60
CA LYS A 88 -9.36 10.34 -12.66
C LYS A 88 -10.83 10.78 -12.69
N LYS A 89 -11.73 9.98 -13.27
CA LYS A 89 -13.13 10.39 -13.56
C LYS A 89 -14.17 9.33 -13.24
N SER A 90 -13.82 8.31 -12.45
CA SER A 90 -14.76 7.28 -12.03
C SER A 90 -14.43 6.80 -10.62
N PRO A 91 -15.40 6.23 -9.89
CA PRO A 91 -15.11 5.57 -8.63
C PRO A 91 -13.99 4.53 -8.76
N PRO A 92 -13.21 4.30 -7.70
CA PRO A 92 -12.19 3.27 -7.72
C PRO A 92 -12.80 1.89 -7.87
N LYS A 93 -12.07 0.99 -8.52
CA LYS A 93 -12.39 -0.44 -8.49
C LYS A 93 -11.74 -1.05 -7.26
N VAL A 94 -12.56 -1.49 -6.30
CA VAL A 94 -12.06 -2.12 -5.08
C VAL A 94 -11.93 -3.62 -5.26
N LEU A 95 -10.76 -4.15 -4.89
CA LEU A 95 -10.44 -5.57 -4.92
C LEU A 95 -10.03 -6.03 -3.52
N LYS A 96 -10.53 -7.19 -3.08
CA LYS A 96 -10.05 -7.87 -1.88
C LYS A 96 -8.98 -8.87 -2.30
N LEU A 97 -7.77 -8.74 -1.75
CA LEU A 97 -6.61 -9.54 -2.13
C LEU A 97 -6.36 -10.68 -1.14
N ASP A 98 -6.64 -10.46 0.14
CA ASP A 98 -6.49 -11.45 1.21
C ASP A 98 -7.49 -11.19 2.34
N GLU A 99 -7.78 -12.19 3.16
CA GLU A 99 -8.66 -12.11 4.34
C GLU A 99 -8.29 -13.14 5.39
N ASP A 100 -8.26 -12.70 6.65
CA ASP A 100 -8.12 -13.56 7.83
C ASP A 100 -9.39 -13.46 8.68
N ASN A 101 -9.90 -14.62 9.11
CA ASN A 101 -11.18 -14.74 9.83
C ASN A 101 -11.04 -14.61 11.36
N GLY A 102 -10.00 -13.93 11.84
CA GLY A 102 -9.74 -13.67 13.25
C GLY A 102 -8.78 -14.66 13.90
N GLU A 103 -8.04 -15.43 13.09
CA GLU A 103 -6.99 -16.32 13.56
C GLU A 103 -5.74 -15.52 13.93
N THR A 104 -5.45 -14.46 13.17
CA THR A 104 -4.29 -13.60 13.40
C THR A 104 -4.73 -12.16 13.68
N PRO A 105 -4.16 -11.48 14.70
CA PRO A 105 -4.43 -10.07 14.88
C PRO A 105 -3.85 -9.26 13.70
N PRO A 106 -4.61 -8.28 13.16
CA PRO A 106 -4.18 -7.48 12.01
C PRO A 106 -2.89 -6.71 12.27
N GLN A 107 -2.61 -6.39 13.53
CA GLN A 107 -1.41 -5.66 13.97
C GLN A 107 -0.11 -6.39 13.65
N ARG A 108 -0.16 -7.70 13.40
CA ARG A 108 1.02 -8.46 12.99
C ARG A 108 1.35 -8.30 11.52
N MET A 109 0.40 -7.81 10.73
CA MET A 109 0.59 -7.62 9.30
C MET A 109 0.96 -6.18 9.01
N GLY A 110 1.81 -5.96 8.02
CA GLY A 110 2.13 -4.63 7.54
C GLY A 110 2.08 -4.54 6.02
N LEU A 111 2.01 -3.31 5.54
CA LEU A 111 2.10 -2.93 4.15
C LEU A 111 3.29 -2.00 3.93
N ASP A 112 3.97 -2.23 2.81
CA ASP A 112 4.94 -1.33 2.22
C ASP A 112 4.87 -1.43 0.69
N ILE A 113 5.74 -0.69 -0.01
CA ILE A 113 5.82 -0.63 -1.45
C ILE A 113 7.10 -1.35 -1.89
N ALA A 114 6.93 -2.41 -2.66
CA ALA A 114 8.03 -3.01 -3.40
C ALA A 114 8.25 -2.25 -4.70
N GLU A 115 9.42 -1.62 -4.84
CA GLU A 115 9.78 -0.85 -6.02
C GLU A 115 9.90 -1.71 -7.31
N PRO A 116 9.81 -1.11 -8.51
CA PRO A 116 10.13 -1.81 -9.74
C PRO A 116 11.56 -2.38 -9.70
N GLY A 117 11.71 -3.65 -10.05
CA GLY A 117 12.97 -4.35 -9.84
C GLY A 117 12.93 -5.82 -10.19
N THR A 118 14.03 -6.51 -9.87
CA THR A 118 14.15 -7.96 -10.03
C THR A 118 14.43 -8.55 -8.66
N TYR A 119 13.56 -9.46 -8.22
CA TYR A 119 13.57 -10.01 -6.89
C TYR A 119 13.66 -11.52 -6.94
N LYS A 120 14.45 -12.11 -6.03
CA LYS A 120 14.47 -13.55 -5.84
C LYS A 120 13.24 -13.95 -5.02
N THR A 121 12.44 -14.88 -5.53
CA THR A 121 11.24 -15.38 -4.82
C THR A 121 11.64 -16.36 -3.73
N ALA A 122 10.72 -16.70 -2.83
CA ALA A 122 10.99 -17.66 -1.77
C ALA A 122 11.40 -19.04 -2.33
N CYS A 123 10.69 -19.54 -3.34
CA CYS A 123 11.09 -20.79 -4.02
C CYS A 123 12.47 -20.65 -4.70
N GLY A 124 12.75 -19.51 -5.35
CA GLY A 124 14.06 -19.24 -5.95
C GLY A 124 15.18 -19.15 -4.91
N LYS A 125 14.89 -18.67 -3.69
CA LYS A 125 15.80 -18.68 -2.55
C LYS A 125 16.03 -20.10 -2.00
N GLY A 126 15.22 -21.08 -2.39
CA GLY A 126 15.34 -22.47 -1.97
C GLY A 126 14.56 -22.81 -0.70
N TYR A 127 13.58 -21.98 -0.30
CA TYR A 127 12.67 -22.33 0.80
C TYR A 127 11.82 -23.56 0.45
N TRP A 128 11.47 -23.73 -0.83
CA TRP A 128 10.84 -24.92 -1.41
C TRP A 128 11.18 -25.03 -2.91
N GLU A 129 10.86 -26.17 -3.53
CA GLU A 129 10.96 -26.32 -4.98
C GLU A 129 9.88 -25.50 -5.68
N CYS A 130 10.26 -24.65 -6.64
CA CYS A 130 9.27 -23.85 -7.39
C CYS A 130 8.29 -24.74 -8.15
N ASP A 131 7.00 -24.47 -7.97
CA ASP A 131 5.95 -25.11 -8.77
C ASP A 131 5.97 -24.63 -10.24
N LYS A 132 5.24 -25.33 -11.12
CA LYS A 132 5.22 -25.07 -12.57
C LYS A 132 4.78 -23.64 -12.95
N ASP A 133 4.00 -22.99 -12.10
CA ASP A 133 3.48 -21.64 -12.29
C ASP A 133 4.18 -20.58 -11.42
N GLU A 134 5.15 -21.01 -10.60
CA GLU A 134 6.08 -20.15 -9.87
C GLU A 134 7.34 -19.87 -10.70
N THR A 135 8.01 -18.77 -10.37
CA THR A 135 9.29 -18.41 -10.98
C THR A 135 10.31 -18.14 -9.87
N GLU A 136 11.56 -18.57 -10.07
CA GLU A 136 12.64 -18.30 -9.10
C GLU A 136 12.93 -16.81 -8.94
N THR A 137 12.56 -16.02 -9.93
CA THR A 137 12.75 -14.57 -9.97
C THR A 137 11.46 -13.90 -10.42
N LEU A 138 11.07 -12.86 -9.70
CA LEU A 138 9.97 -11.97 -10.04
C LEU A 138 10.52 -10.66 -10.58
N LYS A 139 10.08 -10.25 -11.77
CA LYS A 139 10.45 -8.97 -12.37
C LYS A 139 9.28 -7.99 -12.33
N LEU A 140 9.35 -7.03 -11.43
CA LEU A 140 8.38 -5.94 -11.30
C LEU A 140 8.70 -4.82 -12.29
N ARG A 141 7.68 -4.35 -13.01
CA ARG A 141 7.78 -3.20 -13.93
C ARG A 141 7.14 -1.93 -13.37
N VAL A 142 6.26 -2.12 -12.41
CA VAL A 142 5.54 -1.10 -11.64
C VAL A 142 5.65 -1.51 -10.17
N PRO A 143 5.41 -0.59 -9.22
CA PRO A 143 5.39 -0.94 -7.81
C PRO A 143 4.44 -2.10 -7.51
N ALA A 144 4.77 -2.90 -6.50
CA ALA A 144 3.90 -3.94 -5.96
C ALA A 144 3.60 -3.67 -4.48
N ILE A 145 2.54 -4.29 -3.97
CA ILE A 145 2.18 -4.23 -2.56
C ILE A 145 3.06 -5.25 -1.84
N ASP A 146 3.95 -4.79 -0.97
CA ASP A 146 4.67 -5.66 -0.05
C ASP A 146 3.77 -5.92 1.17
N PHE A 147 3.30 -7.16 1.29
CA PHE A 147 2.46 -7.60 2.39
C PHE A 147 3.26 -8.56 3.27
N TYR A 148 3.58 -8.12 4.47
CA TYR A 148 4.49 -8.81 5.37
C TYR A 148 3.87 -9.10 6.74
N LEU A 149 4.38 -10.16 7.36
CA LEU A 149 4.27 -10.39 8.80
C LEU A 149 5.50 -9.73 9.45
N PHE A 150 5.30 -8.86 10.46
CA PHE A 150 6.42 -8.20 11.13
C PHE A 150 7.47 -9.23 11.59
N GLU A 151 8.74 -8.90 11.33
CA GLU A 151 9.91 -9.73 11.67
C GLU A 151 9.89 -11.15 11.09
N SER A 152 9.17 -11.35 9.98
CA SER A 152 8.97 -12.68 9.40
C SER A 152 8.74 -12.59 7.88
N ALA A 153 8.03 -13.57 7.33
CA ALA A 153 7.83 -13.72 5.91
C ALA A 153 7.01 -12.59 5.29
N ASN A 154 7.31 -12.33 4.01
CA ASN A 154 6.53 -11.42 3.17
C ASN A 154 6.16 -12.02 1.80
N SER A 155 5.15 -11.42 1.20
CA SER A 155 4.70 -11.71 -0.15
C SER A 155 4.37 -10.44 -0.90
N PHE A 156 4.64 -10.42 -2.20
CA PHE A 156 4.23 -9.32 -3.06
C PHE A 156 2.90 -9.63 -3.72
N PHE A 157 1.97 -8.67 -3.67
CA PHE A 157 0.84 -8.61 -4.61
C PHE A 157 1.20 -7.65 -5.74
N TRP A 158 1.33 -8.19 -6.95
CA TRP A 158 1.75 -7.43 -8.12
C TRP A 158 0.75 -7.56 -9.26
N TRP A 159 0.61 -6.50 -10.07
CA TRP A 159 -0.35 -6.46 -11.15
C TRP A 159 0.13 -7.24 -12.38
N ASP A 160 -0.56 -8.33 -12.72
CA ASP A 160 -0.35 -9.01 -13.99
C ASP A 160 -1.14 -8.29 -15.08
N LYS A 161 -0.45 -7.42 -15.83
CA LYS A 161 -1.05 -6.64 -16.92
C LYS A 161 -1.67 -7.51 -18.03
N LYS A 162 -1.20 -8.75 -18.23
CA LYS A 162 -1.77 -9.64 -19.25
C LYS A 162 -3.10 -10.22 -18.78
N LEU A 163 -3.19 -10.55 -17.49
CA LEU A 163 -4.37 -11.18 -16.92
C LEU A 163 -5.36 -10.17 -16.29
N GLY A 164 -4.95 -8.92 -16.10
CA GLY A 164 -5.78 -7.84 -15.55
C GLY A 164 -6.20 -8.06 -14.09
N HIS A 165 -5.34 -8.72 -13.30
CA HIS A 165 -5.55 -8.94 -11.87
C HIS A 165 -4.22 -9.02 -11.11
N PHE A 166 -4.30 -8.93 -9.77
CA PHE A 166 -3.15 -9.10 -8.90
C PHE A 166 -2.79 -10.57 -8.73
N ARG A 167 -1.50 -10.90 -8.88
CA ARG A 167 -0.94 -12.18 -8.46
C ARG A 167 -0.20 -12.01 -7.14
N ARG A 168 -0.23 -13.05 -6.31
CA ARG A 168 0.59 -13.15 -5.10
C ARG A 168 1.85 -13.96 -5.41
N THR A 169 3.00 -13.53 -4.90
CA THR A 169 4.25 -14.29 -4.94
C THR A 169 4.95 -14.18 -3.60
N TRP A 170 5.32 -15.32 -3.02
CA TRP A 170 6.07 -15.37 -1.77
C TRP A 170 7.53 -14.98 -2.01
N MET A 171 8.06 -14.13 -1.13
CA MET A 171 9.41 -13.59 -1.25
C MET A 171 10.31 -14.07 -0.11
N SER A 172 9.75 -14.07 1.11
CA SER A 172 10.34 -14.33 2.43
C SER A 172 11.85 -14.07 2.54
N ASP A 173 12.20 -12.87 2.98
CA ASP A 173 13.32 -12.68 3.91
C ASP A 173 12.94 -13.09 5.33
#